data_AF-A0A3M1TVQ4-F1
#
_entry.id   AF-A0A3M1TVQ4-F1
#
_cell.length_a   1.000
_cell.length_b   1.000
_cell.length_c   1.000
_cell.angle_alpha   90.00
_cell.angle_beta   90.00
_cell.angle_gamma   90.00
#
_symmetry.space_group_name_H-M   'P 1'
#
loop_
_entity.id
_entity.type
_entity.pdbx_description
1 polymer ?
#
loop_
_entity_poly.entity_id
_entity_poly.type
_entity_poly.pdbx_seq_one_letter_code
_entity_poly.pdbx_strand_id
1 'polypeptide(L)'
;MKRQVVMRPGWALLLLAVVLLGSWPRVRAAVDRFERGRPTVHAGDLLVARPGGVGQIFAGTVILMLAFDDARRMGVVVNRARAHPWVRYRWGGPVPGEIPITVVQARSRPPGATPLGHDLYWLEGDLDWAEGAVRQRVYAGYAGWAPGQLEEEIRRGAWSVRPARPGLVFGDDGEDTWLVALGETLR
;
A
#
# COMPACT_ATOMS: atom_id res chain seq x y z
N MET A 1 38.23 6.55 58.83
CA MET A 1 37.96 7.88 58.21
C MET A 1 37.90 7.69 56.69
N LYS A 2 36.69 7.62 56.11
CA LYS A 2 36.47 7.25 54.69
C LYS A 2 36.65 8.48 53.78
N ARG A 3 37.55 8.40 52.79
CA ARG A 3 37.67 9.39 51.70
C ARG A 3 36.54 9.16 50.70
N GLN A 4 35.62 10.13 50.58
CA GLN A 4 34.65 10.15 49.49
C GLN A 4 35.34 10.63 48.20
N VAL A 5 35.29 9.80 47.17
CA VAL A 5 35.66 10.17 45.80
C VAL A 5 34.46 10.88 45.19
N VAL A 6 34.59 12.19 44.94
CA VAL A 6 33.59 12.98 44.23
C VAL A 6 33.79 12.75 42.73
N MET A 7 32.91 11.96 42.10
CA MET A 7 32.87 11.82 40.63
C MET A 7 32.29 13.09 39.99
N ARG A 8 33.00 13.65 39.01
CA ARG A 8 32.53 14.80 38.22
C ARG A 8 31.56 14.35 37.11
N PRO A 9 30.45 15.07 36.84
CA PRO A 9 29.33 14.62 35.99
C PRO A 9 29.63 14.53 34.48
N GLY A 10 30.81 14.97 34.00
CA GLY A 10 31.13 14.99 32.57
C GLY A 10 31.41 13.61 31.94
N TRP A 11 31.69 12.58 32.74
CA TRP A 11 32.14 11.28 32.21
C TRP A 11 30.97 10.35 31.83
N ALA A 12 29.78 10.53 32.42
CA ALA A 12 28.61 9.70 32.12
C ALA A 12 27.98 9.99 30.74
N LEU A 13 28.02 11.24 30.27
CA LEU A 13 27.53 11.63 28.94
C LEU A 13 28.45 11.14 27.81
N LEU A 14 29.76 11.13 28.04
CA LEU A 14 30.76 10.58 27.10
C LEU A 14 30.64 9.05 26.99
N LEU A 15 30.32 8.34 28.07
CA LEU A 15 30.08 6.89 28.03
C LEU A 15 28.79 6.53 27.30
N LEU A 16 27.71 7.30 27.47
CA LEU A 16 26.46 7.11 26.70
C LEU A 16 26.69 7.37 25.20
N ALA A 17 27.44 8.42 24.85
CA ALA A 17 27.82 8.74 23.49
C ALA A 17 28.73 7.68 22.86
N VAL A 18 29.70 7.12 23.60
CA VAL A 18 30.62 6.06 23.12
C VAL A 18 29.92 4.71 22.97
N VAL A 19 28.95 4.38 23.84
CA VAL A 19 28.10 3.19 23.66
C VAL A 19 27.20 3.34 22.43
N LEU A 20 26.65 4.54 22.19
CA LEU A 20 25.87 4.85 20.98
C LEU A 20 26.74 4.90 19.70
N LEU A 21 27.97 5.40 19.77
CA LEU A 21 28.93 5.47 18.66
C LEU A 21 29.57 4.12 18.32
N GLY A 22 29.90 3.29 19.30
CA GLY A 22 30.44 1.92 19.09
C GLY A 22 29.39 0.92 18.60
N SER A 23 28.12 1.23 18.85
CA SER A 23 26.97 0.51 18.30
C SER A 23 26.55 1.04 16.94
N TRP A 24 26.91 2.28 16.59
CA TRP A 24 26.43 2.98 15.39
C TRP A 24 26.66 2.21 14.08
N PRO A 25 27.84 1.59 13.83
CA PRO A 25 28.02 0.77 12.63
C PRO A 25 27.17 -0.51 12.63
N ARG A 26 26.92 -1.11 13.81
CA ARG A 26 26.10 -2.32 13.95
C ARG A 26 24.61 -2.00 13.84
N VAL A 27 24.17 -0.90 14.44
CA VAL A 27 22.81 -0.36 14.31
C VAL A 27 22.56 0.04 12.85
N ARG A 28 23.49 0.76 12.21
CA ARG A 28 23.37 1.10 10.78
C ARG A 28 23.36 -0.15 9.90
N ALA A 29 24.24 -1.12 10.14
CA ALA A 29 24.23 -2.37 9.39
C ALA A 29 22.95 -3.19 9.61
N ALA A 30 22.35 -3.12 10.81
CA ALA A 30 21.07 -3.75 11.12
C ALA A 30 19.89 -3.01 10.45
N VAL A 31 19.90 -1.67 10.47
CA VAL A 31 18.92 -0.82 9.76
C VAL A 31 19.04 -1.00 8.26
N ASP A 32 20.25 -0.93 7.68
CA ASP A 32 20.50 -1.15 6.25
C ASP A 32 20.10 -2.57 5.83
N ARG A 33 20.31 -3.58 6.69
CA ARG A 33 19.88 -4.96 6.41
C ARG A 33 18.36 -5.12 6.50
N PHE A 34 17.73 -4.38 7.41
CA PHE A 34 16.28 -4.31 7.52
C PHE A 34 15.66 -3.60 6.31
N GLU A 35 16.22 -2.48 5.88
CA GLU A 35 15.84 -1.71 4.68
C GLU A 35 16.00 -2.55 3.41
N ARG A 36 17.14 -3.24 3.23
CA ARG A 36 17.41 -4.10 2.05
C ARG A 36 16.50 -5.33 1.94
N GLY A 37 15.83 -5.72 3.03
CA GLY A 37 14.89 -6.85 3.06
C GLY A 37 13.42 -6.43 3.00
N ARG A 38 13.11 -5.14 2.92
CA ARG A 38 11.73 -4.67 2.84
C ARG A 38 11.14 -5.04 1.48
N PRO A 39 9.96 -5.69 1.44
CA PRO A 39 9.21 -5.83 0.21
C PRO A 39 8.96 -4.45 -0.37
N THR A 40 9.45 -4.20 -1.58
CA THR A 40 9.25 -2.91 -2.26
C THR A 40 7.86 -2.90 -2.87
N VAL A 41 7.00 -2.04 -2.34
CA VAL A 41 5.67 -1.73 -2.89
C VAL A 41 5.73 -0.36 -3.53
N HIS A 42 5.08 -0.21 -4.68
CA HIS A 42 4.97 1.05 -5.39
C HIS A 42 3.51 1.35 -5.72
N ALA A 43 3.22 2.62 -6.03
CA ALA A 43 1.99 2.96 -6.73
C ALA A 43 1.93 2.17 -8.05
N GLY A 44 0.78 1.55 -8.33
CA GLY A 44 0.63 0.64 -9.47
C GLY A 44 0.90 -0.82 -9.16
N ASP A 45 1.25 -1.19 -7.92
CA ASP A 45 1.23 -2.58 -7.49
C ASP A 45 -0.17 -3.02 -7.04
N LEU A 46 -0.44 -4.32 -7.17
CA LEU A 46 -1.56 -5.02 -6.57
C LEU A 46 -1.10 -5.74 -5.31
N LEU A 47 -1.84 -5.54 -4.23
CA LEU A 47 -1.80 -6.39 -3.05
C LEU A 47 -2.90 -7.43 -3.16
N VAL A 48 -2.51 -8.70 -3.21
CA VAL A 48 -3.43 -9.83 -3.27
C VAL A 48 -3.47 -10.48 -1.90
N ALA A 49 -4.63 -10.47 -1.25
CA ALA A 49 -4.81 -11.04 0.08
C ALA A 49 -4.47 -12.54 0.05
N ARG A 50 -3.57 -12.99 0.93
CA ARG A 50 -3.35 -14.43 1.11
C ARG A 50 -4.42 -15.04 2.03
N PRO A 51 -4.87 -16.28 1.78
CA PRO A 51 -5.85 -16.95 2.65
C PRO A 51 -5.39 -16.94 4.11
N GLY A 52 -6.26 -16.47 5.02
CA GLY A 52 -5.97 -16.37 6.46
C GLY A 52 -4.90 -15.34 6.86
N GLY A 53 -4.32 -14.61 5.91
CA GLY A 53 -3.23 -13.65 6.17
C GLY A 53 -3.69 -12.25 6.54
N VAL A 54 -4.94 -11.90 6.24
CA VAL A 54 -5.52 -10.57 6.46
C VAL A 54 -6.81 -10.64 7.28
N GLY A 55 -7.21 -9.51 7.87
CA GLY A 55 -8.49 -9.40 8.58
C GLY A 55 -9.70 -9.64 7.66
N GLN A 56 -10.85 -9.97 8.27
CA GLN A 56 -12.07 -10.40 7.56
C GLN A 56 -12.54 -9.39 6.50
N ILE A 57 -12.36 -8.08 6.74
CA ILE A 57 -12.72 -7.04 5.78
C ILE A 57 -11.95 -7.12 4.46
N PHE A 58 -10.73 -7.67 4.48
CA PHE A 58 -9.82 -7.77 3.34
C PHE A 58 -9.63 -9.20 2.83
N ALA A 59 -10.29 -10.19 3.44
CA ALA A 59 -10.27 -11.55 2.93
C ALA A 59 -10.77 -11.60 1.48
N GLY A 60 -10.03 -12.31 0.62
CA GLY A 60 -10.35 -12.44 -0.81
C GLY A 60 -10.22 -11.15 -1.61
N THR A 61 -9.53 -10.13 -1.10
CA THR A 61 -9.40 -8.85 -1.82
C THR A 61 -8.15 -8.76 -2.68
N VAL A 62 -8.29 -8.00 -3.76
CA VAL A 62 -7.20 -7.47 -4.57
C VAL A 62 -7.25 -5.95 -4.43
N ILE A 63 -6.16 -5.33 -3.96
CA ILE A 63 -6.07 -3.90 -3.75
C ILE A 63 -5.06 -3.30 -4.72
N LEU A 64 -5.47 -2.29 -5.48
CA LEU A 64 -4.57 -1.48 -6.30
C LEU A 64 -3.99 -0.35 -5.46
N MET A 65 -2.66 -0.32 -5.34
CA MET A 65 -1.94 0.76 -4.67
C MET A 65 -1.95 2.01 -5.55
N LEU A 66 -2.47 3.12 -5.01
CA LEU A 66 -2.59 4.39 -5.70
C LEU A 66 -1.46 5.35 -5.34
N ALA A 67 -1.06 5.34 -4.08
CA ALA A 67 0.08 6.08 -3.57
C ALA A 67 0.78 5.24 -2.51
N PHE A 68 2.11 5.26 -2.55
CA PHE A 68 2.96 4.61 -1.54
C PHE A 68 4.24 5.42 -1.36
N ASP A 69 4.08 6.55 -0.67
CA ASP A 69 5.15 7.46 -0.28
C ASP A 69 5.00 7.83 1.21
N ASP A 70 5.82 8.77 1.69
CA ASP A 70 5.79 9.20 3.09
C ASP A 70 4.54 10.01 3.45
N ALA A 71 3.88 10.62 2.47
CA ALA A 71 2.67 11.42 2.68
C ALA A 71 1.40 10.56 2.57
N ARG A 72 1.36 9.61 1.62
CA ARG A 72 0.18 8.80 1.32
C ARG A 72 0.54 7.33 1.08
N ARG A 73 -0.16 6.47 1.80
CA ARG A 73 -0.09 5.01 1.68
C ARG A 73 -1.50 4.47 1.58
N MET A 74 -2.00 4.41 0.34
CA MET A 74 -3.40 4.10 0.10
C MET A 74 -3.62 3.34 -1.20
N GLY A 75 -4.67 2.55 -1.21
CA GLY A 75 -5.12 1.79 -2.36
C GLY A 75 -6.64 1.62 -2.37
N VAL A 76 -7.16 1.07 -3.46
CA VAL A 76 -8.59 0.75 -3.60
C VAL A 76 -8.80 -0.73 -3.91
N VAL A 77 -9.81 -1.32 -3.29
CA VAL A 77 -10.20 -2.71 -3.56
C VAL A 77 -10.83 -2.80 -4.94
N VAL A 78 -10.22 -3.57 -5.86
CA VAL A 78 -10.63 -3.61 -7.26
C VAL A 78 -11.61 -4.73 -7.60
N ASN A 79 -11.68 -5.79 -6.79
CA ASN A 79 -12.50 -6.97 -7.05
C ASN A 79 -13.77 -7.05 -6.19
N ARG A 80 -14.22 -5.92 -5.62
CA ARG A 80 -15.52 -5.85 -4.92
C ARG A 80 -16.55 -5.16 -5.80
N ALA A 81 -17.71 -5.80 -5.90
CA ALA A 81 -18.85 -5.27 -6.64
C ALA A 81 -19.41 -3.99 -6.00
N ARG A 82 -20.10 -3.22 -6.83
CA ARG A 82 -21.03 -2.18 -6.35
C ARG A 82 -22.10 -2.82 -5.48
N ALA A 83 -22.53 -2.10 -4.44
CA ALA A 83 -23.64 -2.55 -3.60
C ALA A 83 -24.97 -2.65 -4.38
N HIS A 84 -25.17 -1.79 -5.40
CA HIS A 84 -26.39 -1.76 -6.20
C HIS A 84 -26.13 -1.26 -7.63
N PRO A 85 -26.87 -1.72 -8.68
CA PRO A 85 -26.73 -1.24 -10.06
C PRO A 85 -26.83 0.28 -10.25
N TRP A 86 -27.66 0.96 -9.46
CA TRP A 86 -27.85 2.41 -9.51
C TRP A 86 -26.80 3.20 -8.71
N VAL A 87 -25.95 2.51 -7.93
CA VAL A 87 -24.85 3.16 -7.23
C VAL A 87 -23.66 3.18 -8.17
N ARG A 88 -23.21 4.40 -8.50
CA ARG A 88 -22.04 4.64 -9.35
C ARG A 88 -20.75 4.09 -8.75
N TYR A 89 -20.65 4.18 -7.43
CA TYR A 89 -19.40 3.96 -6.71
C TYR A 89 -19.22 2.50 -6.29
N ARG A 90 -17.99 2.01 -6.46
CA ARG A 90 -17.52 0.76 -5.87
C ARG A 90 -16.96 1.03 -4.47
N TRP A 91 -16.98 0.02 -3.61
CA TRP A 91 -16.33 0.14 -2.31
C TRP A 91 -14.81 0.04 -2.46
N GLY A 92 -14.10 1.14 -2.23
CA GLY A 92 -12.64 1.19 -2.33
C GLY A 92 -11.92 0.77 -1.05
N GLY A 93 -12.59 0.81 0.11
CA GLY A 93 -12.04 0.35 1.37
C GLY A 93 -12.74 0.96 2.59
N PRO A 94 -12.30 0.60 3.82
CA PRO A 94 -13.01 0.95 5.04
C PRO A 94 -12.83 2.40 5.46
N VAL A 95 -11.79 3.09 4.98
CA VAL A 95 -11.53 4.49 5.32
C VAL A 95 -12.44 5.37 4.45
N PRO A 96 -13.34 6.17 5.04
CA PRO A 96 -14.17 7.09 4.28
C PRO A 96 -13.30 8.13 3.55
N GLY A 97 -13.71 8.51 2.34
CA GLY A 97 -13.13 9.63 1.61
C GLY A 97 -14.21 10.65 1.30
N GLU A 98 -13.91 11.94 1.49
CA GLU A 98 -14.83 13.02 1.12
C GLU A 98 -14.99 13.14 -0.39
N ILE A 99 -13.91 12.87 -1.13
CA ILE A 99 -13.87 12.92 -2.58
C ILE A 99 -13.75 11.49 -3.13
N PRO A 100 -14.58 11.11 -4.12
CA PRO A 100 -14.43 9.82 -4.81
C PRO A 100 -13.08 9.68 -5.50
N ILE A 101 -12.68 8.44 -5.74
CA ILE A 101 -11.43 8.12 -6.44
C ILE A 101 -11.79 7.53 -7.80
N THR A 102 -11.25 8.10 -8.88
CA THR A 102 -11.40 7.55 -10.22
C THR A 102 -10.12 6.85 -10.65
N VAL A 103 -10.22 5.58 -11.04
CA VAL A 103 -9.15 4.81 -11.68
C VAL A 103 -9.51 4.60 -13.15
N VAL A 104 -8.57 4.89 -14.03
CA VAL A 104 -8.76 4.94 -15.48
C VAL A 104 -7.68 4.13 -16.19
N GLN A 105 -8.08 3.35 -17.18
CA GLN A 105 -7.17 2.92 -18.24
C GLN A 105 -7.35 3.85 -19.44
N ALA A 106 -6.30 4.51 -19.92
CA ALA A 106 -6.38 5.45 -21.03
C ALA A 106 -5.15 5.39 -21.93
N ARG A 107 -5.31 5.66 -23.23
CA ARG A 107 -4.18 5.67 -24.20
C ARG A 107 -3.26 6.86 -24.01
N SER A 108 -3.78 7.94 -23.45
CA SER A 108 -3.05 9.13 -23.05
C SER A 108 -3.41 9.48 -21.62
N ARG A 109 -2.48 10.09 -20.89
CA ARG A 109 -2.70 10.53 -19.51
C ARG A 109 -3.84 11.56 -19.47
N PRO A 110 -4.95 11.30 -18.75
CA PRO A 110 -5.98 12.31 -18.55
C PRO A 110 -5.42 13.51 -17.75
N PRO A 111 -5.90 14.74 -18.00
CA PRO A 111 -5.45 15.92 -17.26
C PRO A 111 -5.57 15.72 -15.74
N GLY A 112 -4.50 16.07 -15.00
CA GLY A 112 -4.46 15.94 -13.54
C GLY A 112 -4.32 14.51 -12.98
N ALA A 113 -4.39 13.47 -13.82
CA ALA A 113 -4.28 12.09 -13.35
C ALA A 113 -2.84 11.72 -13.00
N THR A 114 -2.62 10.85 -12.01
CA THR A 114 -1.31 10.32 -11.63
C THR A 114 -1.08 8.96 -12.29
N PRO A 115 0.06 8.72 -12.95
CA PRO A 115 0.34 7.44 -13.60
C PRO A 115 0.60 6.33 -12.58
N LEU A 116 0.07 5.14 -12.87
CA LEU A 116 0.28 3.89 -12.14
C LEU A 116 1.05 2.83 -12.98
N GLY A 117 1.41 3.18 -14.22
CA GLY A 117 2.01 2.25 -15.18
C GLY A 117 0.95 1.43 -15.95
N HIS A 118 1.36 0.75 -17.02
CA HIS A 118 0.48 -0.09 -17.86
C HIS A 118 -0.81 0.61 -18.32
N ASP A 119 -0.70 1.87 -18.76
CA ASP A 119 -1.81 2.73 -19.18
C ASP A 119 -2.86 2.99 -18.09
N LEU A 120 -2.52 2.71 -16.82
CA LEU A 120 -3.35 3.00 -15.67
C LEU A 120 -3.02 4.36 -15.07
N TYR A 121 -4.07 5.07 -14.70
CA TYR A 121 -4.01 6.36 -14.05
C TYR A 121 -5.05 6.43 -12.94
N TRP A 122 -4.82 7.31 -11.97
CA TRP A 122 -5.83 7.63 -10.98
C TRP A 122 -5.89 9.12 -10.68
N LEU A 123 -7.03 9.58 -10.18
CA LEU A 123 -7.21 10.91 -9.66
C LEU A 123 -8.31 10.93 -8.60
N GLU A 124 -8.32 11.98 -7.79
CA GLU A 124 -9.45 12.33 -6.95
C GLU A 124 -10.50 13.07 -7.79
N GLY A 125 -11.76 12.75 -7.58
CA GLY A 125 -12.91 13.33 -8.26
C GLY A 125 -13.85 12.26 -8.82
N ASP A 126 -15.13 12.61 -8.89
CA ASP A 126 -16.13 11.86 -9.65
C ASP A 126 -16.09 12.32 -11.11
N LEU A 127 -15.39 11.58 -11.96
CA LEU A 127 -15.41 11.84 -13.39
C LEU A 127 -16.56 11.11 -14.05
N ASP A 128 -17.28 11.79 -14.94
CA ASP A 128 -18.28 11.11 -15.74
C ASP A 128 -17.66 10.07 -16.68
N TRP A 129 -16.66 10.53 -17.43
CA TRP A 129 -15.78 9.70 -18.23
C TRP A 129 -14.50 10.49 -18.51
N ALA A 130 -13.34 9.94 -18.17
CA ALA A 130 -12.08 10.62 -18.42
C ALA A 130 -11.73 10.69 -19.92
N GLU A 131 -11.07 11.76 -20.32
CA GLU A 131 -10.60 11.92 -21.69
C GLU A 131 -9.66 10.77 -22.10
N GLY A 132 -9.92 10.17 -23.26
CA GLY A 132 -9.11 9.04 -23.76
C GLY A 132 -9.28 7.73 -22.97
N ALA A 133 -10.21 7.67 -22.02
CA ALA A 133 -10.47 6.46 -21.26
C ALA A 133 -10.98 5.33 -22.15
N VAL A 134 -10.40 4.15 -21.92
CA VAL A 134 -10.85 2.86 -22.45
C VAL A 134 -11.73 2.17 -21.41
N ARG A 135 -11.35 2.24 -20.13
CA ARG A 135 -12.10 1.70 -18.99
C ARG A 135 -11.96 2.64 -17.80
N GLN A 136 -13.00 2.73 -16.98
CA GLN A 136 -13.01 3.55 -15.77
C GLN A 136 -13.78 2.87 -14.64
N ARG A 137 -13.33 3.09 -13.40
CA ARG A 137 -14.06 2.76 -12.17
C ARG A 137 -13.96 3.92 -11.20
N VAL A 138 -15.05 4.20 -10.50
CA VAL A 138 -15.11 5.21 -9.45
C VAL A 138 -15.36 4.53 -8.11
N TYR A 139 -14.62 4.92 -7.10
CA TYR A 139 -14.59 4.30 -5.78
C TYR A 139 -14.96 5.30 -4.69
N ALA A 140 -15.70 4.82 -3.70
CA ALA A 140 -15.93 5.51 -2.43
C ALA A 140 -15.07 4.86 -1.35
N GLY A 141 -14.33 5.69 -0.61
CA GLY A 141 -13.38 5.24 0.40
C GLY A 141 -12.15 4.54 -0.18
N TYR A 142 -11.24 4.16 0.71
CA TYR A 142 -9.97 3.54 0.36
C TYR A 142 -9.44 2.65 1.49
N ALA A 143 -8.46 1.81 1.16
CA ALA A 143 -7.63 1.11 2.13
C ALA A 143 -6.39 1.95 2.41
N GLY A 144 -6.12 2.23 3.68
CA GLY A 144 -4.98 3.05 4.12
C GLY A 144 -4.10 2.29 5.10
N TRP A 145 -2.80 2.61 5.08
CA TRP A 145 -1.82 2.02 5.99
C TRP A 145 -1.05 3.11 6.73
N ALA A 146 -0.81 2.88 8.02
CA ALA A 146 0.14 3.68 8.78
C ALA A 146 1.58 3.43 8.28
N PRO A 147 2.53 4.35 8.54
CA PRO A 147 3.93 4.14 8.23
C PRO A 147 4.47 2.81 8.78
N GLY A 148 5.08 1.99 7.91
CA GLY A 148 5.65 0.68 8.24
C GLY A 148 4.64 -0.48 8.39
N GLN A 149 3.34 -0.20 8.40
CA GLN A 149 2.31 -1.22 8.63
C GLN A 149 2.23 -2.21 7.46
N LEU A 150 2.13 -1.73 6.22
CA LEU A 150 2.01 -2.61 5.05
C LEU A 150 3.23 -3.51 4.90
N GLU A 151 4.42 -2.96 5.14
CA GLU A 151 5.68 -3.68 5.08
C GLU A 151 5.73 -4.83 6.12
N GLU A 152 5.19 -4.60 7.32
CA GLU A 152 5.02 -5.64 8.34
C GLU A 152 4.02 -6.71 7.90
N GLU A 153 2.88 -6.31 7.36
CA GLU A 153 1.86 -7.24 6.86
C GLU A 153 2.43 -8.13 5.75
N ILE A 154 3.14 -7.57 4.77
CA ILE A 154 3.78 -8.35 3.70
C ILE A 154 4.84 -9.29 4.26
N ARG A 155 5.67 -8.84 5.22
CA ARG A 155 6.69 -9.71 5.82
C ARG A 155 6.10 -10.90 6.58
N ARG A 156 4.91 -10.73 7.18
CA ARG A 156 4.15 -11.82 7.81
C ARG A 156 3.45 -12.73 6.79
N GLY A 157 3.54 -12.41 5.49
CA GLY A 157 2.92 -13.17 4.43
C GLY A 157 1.43 -12.87 4.24
N ALA A 158 0.92 -11.75 4.75
CA ALA A 158 -0.48 -11.36 4.61
C ALA A 158 -0.86 -11.05 3.15
N TRP A 159 0.08 -10.49 2.40
CA TRP A 159 -0.13 -10.02 1.03
C TRP A 159 0.89 -10.63 0.07
N SER A 160 0.42 -10.95 -1.14
CA SER A 160 1.28 -11.16 -2.30
C SER A 160 1.30 -9.88 -3.14
N VAL A 161 2.49 -9.37 -3.47
CA VAL A 161 2.67 -8.12 -4.21
C VAL A 161 2.96 -8.43 -5.67
N ARG A 162 2.24 -7.80 -6.61
CA ARG A 162 2.42 -8.01 -8.05
C ARG A 162 2.20 -6.71 -8.82
N PRO A 163 2.85 -6.49 -9.98
CA PRO A 163 2.54 -5.34 -10.82
C PRO A 163 1.08 -5.35 -11.29
N ALA A 164 0.42 -4.19 -11.27
CA ALA A 164 -0.95 -4.10 -11.77
C ALA A 164 -1.01 -4.30 -13.28
N ARG A 165 -2.05 -5.02 -13.71
CA ARG A 165 -2.41 -5.14 -15.12
C ARG A 165 -3.85 -4.69 -15.28
N PRO A 166 -4.20 -3.97 -16.37
CA PRO A 166 -5.58 -3.55 -16.60
C PRO A 166 -6.59 -4.70 -16.57
N GLY A 167 -6.21 -5.91 -16.98
CA GLY A 167 -7.06 -7.10 -16.90
C GLY A 167 -7.45 -7.50 -15.47
N LEU A 168 -6.58 -7.28 -14.48
CA LEU A 168 -6.86 -7.55 -13.07
C LEU A 168 -7.58 -6.39 -12.39
N VAL A 169 -7.19 -5.14 -12.72
CA VAL A 169 -7.81 -3.93 -12.15
C VAL A 169 -9.26 -3.76 -12.59
N PHE A 170 -9.57 -4.12 -13.84
CA PHE A 170 -10.90 -4.02 -14.43
C PHE A 170 -11.54 -5.38 -14.70
N GLY A 171 -11.01 -6.46 -14.10
CA GLY A 171 -11.58 -7.80 -14.19
C GLY A 171 -12.91 -7.92 -13.44
N ASP A 172 -13.54 -9.08 -13.55
CA ASP A 172 -14.85 -9.32 -12.92
C ASP A 172 -14.79 -9.20 -11.39
N ASP A 173 -15.92 -8.90 -10.79
CA ASP A 173 -16.01 -8.79 -9.34
C ASP A 173 -15.99 -10.18 -8.70
N GLY A 174 -15.43 -10.28 -7.49
CA GLY A 174 -15.47 -11.50 -6.68
C GLY A 174 -14.20 -12.34 -6.69
N GLU A 175 -14.39 -13.65 -6.52
CA GLU A 175 -13.36 -14.63 -6.22
C GLU A 175 -12.45 -14.92 -7.42
N ASP A 176 -13.00 -14.93 -8.64
CA ASP A 176 -12.25 -15.26 -9.86
C ASP A 176 -11.05 -14.32 -10.07
N THR A 177 -11.26 -13.01 -9.96
CA THR A 177 -10.17 -12.03 -10.05
C THR A 177 -9.13 -12.23 -8.95
N TRP A 178 -9.54 -12.63 -7.76
CA TRP A 178 -8.63 -12.91 -6.65
C TRP A 178 -7.79 -14.17 -6.90
N LEU A 179 -8.40 -15.27 -7.34
CA LEU A 179 -7.71 -16.53 -7.68
C LEU A 179 -6.71 -16.32 -8.83
N VAL A 180 -7.13 -15.64 -9.90
CA VAL A 180 -6.25 -15.29 -11.02
C VAL A 180 -5.10 -14.38 -10.56
N ALA A 181 -5.37 -13.42 -9.67
CA ALA A 181 -4.34 -12.55 -9.11
C ALA A 181 -3.35 -13.30 -8.20
N LEU A 182 -3.80 -14.34 -7.47
CA LEU A 182 -2.94 -15.26 -6.72
C LEU A 182 -2.05 -16.12 -7.64
N GLY A 183 -2.44 -16.26 -8.91
CA GLY A 183 -1.78 -17.15 -9.87
C GLY A 183 -2.35 -18.57 -9.84
N GLU A 184 -3.54 -18.76 -9.29
CA GLU A 184 -4.26 -20.02 -9.32
C GLU A 184 -5.02 -20.13 -10.65
N THR A 185 -4.81 -21.24 -11.36
CA THR A 185 -5.56 -21.54 -12.58
C THR A 185 -6.96 -22.01 -12.18
N LEU A 186 -8.00 -21.27 -12.58
CA LEU A 186 -9.39 -21.73 -12.50
C LEU A 186 -9.49 -23.05 -13.28
N ARG A 187 -9.80 -24.15 -12.59
CA ARG A 187 -9.98 -25.48 -13.19
C ARG A 187 -11.44 -25.71 -13.58
#